data_AF-A0A3D4ICK5-F1
#
_entry.id   AF-A0A3D4ICK5-F1
#
_cell.length_a   1.000
_cell.length_b   1.000
_cell.length_c   1.000
_cell.angle_alpha   90.00
_cell.angle_beta   90.00
_cell.angle_gamma   90.00
#
_symmetry.space_group_name_H-M   'P 1'
#
loop_
_entity.id
_entity.type
_entity.pdbx_description
1 polymer ?
#
loop_
_entity_poly.entity_id
_entity_poly.type
_entity_poly.pdbx_seq_one_letter_code
_entity_poly.pdbx_strand_id
1 'polypeptide(L)'
;LLTLFIIRDFIQWNTHILLHRVPFLWNFHKVHHSVEQMGFAAHLRYHWMENIVYSVIQYLPLAMIGFGISDFFVVYLATLVVGHYNHANINIPLGPLKYLLNNPQMHIWHHAKAMPGEHPYGVNFGLTLSIWDYLFKTNYIPSSGRDIPLGFDDLEHFPKTFWGQLWYGLKKEK
;
A
#
# COMPACT_ATOMS: atom_id res chain seq x y z
N LEU A 1 20.84 9.45 -4.02
CA LEU A 1 19.78 8.53 -4.49
C LEU A 1 19.48 7.38 -3.53
N LEU A 2 20.42 6.46 -3.23
CA LEU A 2 20.13 5.30 -2.36
C LEU A 2 19.63 5.68 -0.96
N THR A 3 20.29 6.63 -0.29
CA THR A 3 19.86 7.12 1.03
C THR A 3 18.46 7.72 1.00
N LEU A 4 18.16 8.55 -0.01
CA LEU A 4 16.82 9.10 -0.23
C LEU A 4 15.79 7.98 -0.40
N PHE A 5 16.09 7.00 -1.24
CA PHE A 5 15.22 5.86 -1.48
C PHE A 5 14.91 5.08 -0.19
N ILE A 6 15.92 4.73 0.61
CA ILE A 6 15.73 3.96 1.86
C ILE A 6 14.90 4.76 2.87
N ILE A 7 15.23 6.04 3.10
CA ILE A 7 14.50 6.89 4.05
C ILE A 7 13.06 7.06 3.59
N ARG A 8 12.84 7.34 2.30
CA ARG A 8 11.49 7.49 1.73
C ARG A 8 10.69 6.21 1.87
N ASP A 9 11.25 5.06 1.51
CA ASP A 9 10.56 3.77 1.57
C ASP A 9 10.16 3.43 3.02
N PHE A 10 11.03 3.71 4.00
CA PHE A 10 10.70 3.56 5.42
C PHE A 10 9.55 4.48 5.87
N ILE A 11 9.55 5.75 5.43
CA ILE A 11 8.44 6.67 5.71
C ILE A 11 7.14 6.17 5.07
N GLN A 12 7.21 5.68 3.82
CA GLN A 12 6.04 5.12 3.13
C GLN A 12 5.49 3.89 3.86
N TRP A 13 6.35 2.97 4.30
CA TRP A 13 5.95 1.80 5.09
C TRP A 13 5.20 2.21 6.38
N ASN A 14 5.73 3.19 7.13
CA ASN A 14 5.05 3.71 8.33
C ASN A 14 3.72 4.39 7.99
N THR A 15 3.70 5.19 6.92
CA THR A 15 2.47 5.86 6.46
C THR A 15 1.40 4.85 6.08
N HIS A 16 1.81 3.74 5.43
CA HIS A 16 0.91 2.67 5.05
C HIS A 16 0.32 1.96 6.27
N ILE A 17 1.13 1.69 7.29
CA ILE A 17 0.63 1.19 8.58
C ILE A 17 -0.38 2.16 9.20
N LEU A 18 -0.11 3.48 9.18
CA LEU A 18 -1.05 4.48 9.71
C LEU A 18 -2.38 4.47 8.95
N LEU A 19 -2.35 4.30 7.63
CA LEU A 19 -3.55 4.21 6.78
C LEU A 19 -4.43 3.01 7.16
N HIS A 20 -3.84 1.91 7.63
CA HIS A 20 -4.58 0.73 8.08
C HIS A 20 -5.00 0.79 9.55
N ARG A 21 -4.21 1.44 10.42
CA ARG A 21 -4.44 1.45 11.87
C ARG A 21 -5.34 2.58 12.35
N VAL A 22 -5.37 3.71 11.67
CA VAL A 22 -6.17 4.88 12.08
C VAL A 22 -7.51 4.85 11.33
N PRO A 23 -8.66 4.66 12.01
CA PRO A 23 -9.96 4.49 11.34
C PRO A 23 -10.31 5.64 10.36
N PHE A 24 -9.96 6.88 10.72
CA PHE A 24 -10.15 8.03 9.85
C PHE A 24 -9.35 7.93 8.55
N LEU A 25 -8.09 7.48 8.61
CA LEU A 25 -7.24 7.31 7.42
C LEU A 25 -7.67 6.09 6.61
N TRP A 26 -8.08 5.02 7.28
CA TRP A 26 -8.61 3.81 6.66
C TRP A 26 -9.82 4.12 5.78
N ASN A 27 -10.69 5.05 6.18
CA ASN A 27 -11.83 5.44 5.35
C ASN A 27 -11.41 5.97 3.95
N PHE A 28 -10.23 6.56 3.80
CA PHE A 28 -9.71 6.93 2.48
C PHE A 28 -9.08 5.72 1.79
N HIS A 29 -8.26 4.97 2.52
CA HIS A 29 -7.52 3.83 1.98
C HIS A 29 -8.40 2.64 1.58
N LYS A 30 -9.62 2.52 2.11
CA LYS A 30 -10.64 1.54 1.68
C LYS A 30 -10.93 1.62 0.17
N VAL A 31 -10.81 2.79 -0.47
CA VAL A 31 -10.99 2.91 -1.93
C VAL A 31 -9.97 2.05 -2.67
N HIS A 32 -8.72 2.03 -2.18
CA HIS A 32 -7.66 1.19 -2.69
C HIS A 32 -7.92 -0.29 -2.44
N HIS A 33 -8.33 -0.64 -1.23
CA HIS A 33 -8.68 -2.02 -0.86
C HIS A 33 -10.04 -2.48 -1.38
N SER A 34 -10.78 -1.63 -2.10
CA SER A 34 -12.09 -2.01 -2.65
C SER A 34 -11.97 -2.91 -3.89
N VAL A 35 -10.76 -3.32 -4.28
CA VAL A 35 -10.52 -4.14 -5.47
C VAL A 35 -10.89 -5.59 -5.17
N GLU A 36 -11.72 -6.16 -6.03
CA GLU A 36 -12.13 -7.57 -5.95
C GLU A 36 -11.24 -8.47 -6.83
N GLN A 37 -10.46 -7.87 -7.72
CA GLN A 37 -9.53 -8.54 -8.61
C GLN A 37 -8.23 -7.74 -8.69
N MET A 38 -7.11 -8.45 -8.54
CA MET A 38 -5.79 -7.83 -8.64
C MET A 38 -5.43 -7.56 -10.10
N GLY A 39 -4.80 -6.43 -10.37
CA GLY A 39 -4.33 -6.03 -11.69
C GLY A 39 -3.51 -4.75 -11.58
N PHE A 40 -2.58 -4.50 -12.51
CA PHE A 40 -1.62 -3.38 -12.38
C PHE A 40 -2.31 -2.02 -12.17
N ALA A 41 -3.50 -1.83 -12.73
CA ALA A 41 -4.31 -0.61 -12.58
C ALA A 41 -4.92 -0.44 -11.17
N ALA A 42 -5.05 -1.51 -10.38
CA ALA A 42 -5.48 -1.45 -8.99
C ALA A 42 -4.57 -0.55 -8.15
N HIS A 43 -3.28 -0.47 -8.51
CA HIS A 43 -2.33 0.47 -7.91
C HIS A 43 -2.80 1.93 -7.98
N LEU A 44 -3.49 2.31 -9.06
CA LEU A 44 -3.93 3.69 -9.30
C LEU A 44 -5.36 3.95 -8.81
N ARG A 45 -6.02 2.95 -8.24
CA ARG A 45 -7.30 3.11 -7.58
C ARG A 45 -7.04 3.48 -6.12
N TYR A 46 -7.17 4.74 -5.78
CA TYR A 46 -7.00 5.24 -4.42
C TYR A 46 -7.79 6.54 -4.24
N HIS A 47 -8.03 6.93 -2.99
CA HIS A 47 -8.67 8.20 -2.69
C HIS A 47 -7.66 9.35 -2.77
N TRP A 48 -8.03 10.50 -3.33
CA TRP A 48 -7.12 11.65 -3.49
C TRP A 48 -6.49 12.15 -2.18
N MET A 49 -7.20 12.00 -1.06
CA MET A 49 -6.68 12.30 0.28
C MET A 49 -5.45 11.47 0.65
N GLU A 50 -5.30 10.26 0.13
CA GLU A 50 -4.10 9.45 0.35
C GLU A 50 -2.87 10.16 -0.20
N ASN A 51 -2.97 10.81 -1.37
CA ASN A 51 -1.87 11.61 -1.93
C ASN A 51 -1.49 12.76 -0.99
N ILE A 52 -2.44 13.40 -0.31
CA ILE A 52 -2.15 14.45 0.66
C ILE A 52 -1.44 13.86 1.87
N VAL A 53 -1.97 12.78 2.44
CA VAL A 53 -1.37 12.12 3.62
C VAL A 53 0.05 11.68 3.32
N TYR A 54 0.27 10.94 2.22
CA TYR A 54 1.60 10.52 1.80
C TYR A 54 2.51 11.73 1.52
N SER A 55 2.04 12.74 0.80
CA SER A 55 2.88 13.88 0.45
C SER A 55 3.31 14.67 1.68
N VAL A 56 2.38 14.96 2.60
CA VAL A 56 2.69 15.72 3.82
C VAL A 56 3.67 14.96 4.70
N ILE A 57 3.39 13.68 5.00
CA ILE A 57 4.23 12.87 5.88
C ILE A 57 5.61 12.59 5.25
N GLN A 58 5.67 12.42 3.92
CA GLN A 58 6.91 12.13 3.21
C GLN A 58 7.77 13.38 2.98
N TYR A 59 7.20 14.47 2.47
CA TYR A 59 8.00 15.61 2.02
C TYR A 59 8.42 16.54 3.15
N LEU A 60 7.65 16.66 4.24
CA LEU A 60 8.07 17.45 5.41
C LEU A 60 9.45 17.02 5.94
N PRO A 61 9.71 15.74 6.27
CA PRO A 61 11.02 15.32 6.76
C PRO A 61 12.08 15.33 5.65
N LEU A 62 11.75 14.93 4.42
CA LEU A 62 12.74 14.83 3.35
C LEU A 62 13.20 16.20 2.81
N ALA A 63 12.34 17.22 2.87
CA ALA A 63 12.71 18.59 2.51
C ALA A 63 13.81 19.15 3.42
N MET A 64 13.90 18.67 4.67
CA MET A 64 14.92 19.09 5.64
C MET A 64 16.31 18.50 5.35
N ILE A 65 16.41 17.48 4.48
CA ILE A 65 17.65 16.71 4.23
C ILE A 65 18.40 17.22 2.98
N GLY A 66 17.85 18.19 2.25
CA GLY A 66 18.55 18.89 1.17
C GLY A 66 18.65 18.11 -0.16
N PHE A 67 17.78 17.13 -0.41
CA PHE A 67 17.72 16.43 -1.69
C PHE A 67 17.18 17.31 -2.82
N GLY A 68 17.71 17.16 -4.03
CA GLY A 68 17.26 17.89 -5.21
C GLY A 68 15.93 17.35 -5.76
N ILE A 69 15.15 18.19 -6.44
CA ILE A 69 13.86 17.78 -7.03
C ILE A 69 14.03 16.67 -8.08
N SER A 70 15.14 16.66 -8.82
CA SER A 70 15.48 15.61 -9.77
C SER A 70 15.70 14.26 -9.09
N ASP A 71 16.29 14.23 -7.90
CA ASP A 71 16.49 13.00 -7.13
C ASP A 71 15.16 12.39 -6.71
N PHE A 72 14.24 13.23 -6.22
CA PHE A 72 12.88 12.80 -5.88
C PHE A 72 12.14 12.24 -7.08
N PHE A 73 12.26 12.89 -8.24
CA PHE A 73 11.59 12.45 -9.45
C PHE A 73 12.07 11.06 -9.89
N VAL A 74 13.39 10.82 -9.87
CA VAL A 74 13.97 9.51 -10.21
C VAL A 74 13.49 8.43 -9.24
N VAL A 75 13.53 8.68 -7.93
CA VAL A 75 13.07 7.72 -6.91
C VAL A 75 11.57 7.48 -7.03
N TYR A 76 10.77 8.53 -7.27
CA TYR A 76 9.34 8.43 -7.49
C TYR A 76 9.01 7.50 -8.65
N LEU A 77 9.60 7.73 -9.83
CA LEU A 77 9.38 6.88 -11.01
C LEU A 77 9.78 5.43 -10.76
N ALA A 78 10.93 5.19 -10.12
CA ALA A 78 11.37 3.83 -9.80
C ALA A 78 10.36 3.11 -8.91
N THR A 79 9.90 3.75 -7.82
CA THR A 79 8.91 3.14 -6.92
C THR A 79 7.51 3.04 -7.51
N LEU A 80 7.14 3.93 -8.44
CA LEU A 80 5.89 3.84 -9.19
C LEU A 80 5.86 2.56 -10.02
N VAL A 81 6.96 2.19 -10.68
CA VAL A 81 7.07 0.92 -11.42
C VAL A 81 6.93 -0.28 -10.49
N VAL A 82 7.57 -0.24 -9.31
CA VAL A 82 7.42 -1.31 -8.31
C VAL A 82 5.98 -1.43 -7.82
N GLY A 83 5.30 -0.31 -7.57
CA GLY A 83 3.89 -0.34 -7.19
C GLY A 83 3.00 -1.00 -8.25
N HIS A 84 3.21 -0.71 -9.54
CA HIS A 84 2.49 -1.42 -10.62
C HIS A 84 2.84 -2.91 -10.66
N TYR A 85 4.11 -3.24 -10.47
CA TYR A 85 4.58 -4.62 -10.39
C TYR A 85 3.88 -5.38 -9.25
N ASN A 86 3.83 -4.82 -8.04
CA ASN A 86 3.19 -5.44 -6.89
C ASN A 86 1.69 -5.72 -7.10
N HIS A 87 1.00 -4.91 -7.90
CA HIS A 87 -0.42 -5.13 -8.20
C HIS A 87 -0.63 -5.95 -9.48
N ALA A 88 0.43 -6.33 -10.20
CA ALA A 88 0.27 -7.10 -11.43
C ALA A 88 -0.31 -8.49 -11.12
N ASN A 89 -1.24 -8.96 -11.95
CA ASN A 89 -1.82 -10.31 -11.84
C ASN A 89 -0.86 -11.36 -12.43
N ILE A 90 0.35 -11.44 -11.88
CA ILE A 90 1.41 -12.34 -12.30
C ILE A 90 2.00 -13.03 -11.07
N ASN A 91 2.45 -14.27 -11.23
CA ASN A 91 3.07 -15.04 -10.16
C ASN A 91 4.57 -15.16 -10.42
N ILE A 92 5.38 -14.36 -9.73
CA ILE A 92 6.85 -14.34 -9.87
C ILE A 92 7.49 -14.61 -8.51
N PRO A 93 7.72 -15.88 -8.13
CA PRO A 93 8.27 -16.19 -6.82
C PRO A 93 9.71 -15.70 -6.71
N LEU A 94 9.97 -14.76 -5.80
CA LEU A 94 11.28 -14.13 -5.64
C LEU A 94 12.32 -14.97 -4.88
N GLY A 95 11.93 -16.15 -4.37
CA GLY A 95 12.81 -16.96 -3.54
C GLY A 95 13.34 -16.15 -2.34
N PRO A 96 14.66 -16.16 -2.04
CA PRO A 96 15.24 -15.36 -0.96
C PRO A 96 15.09 -13.84 -1.14
N LEU A 97 14.93 -13.32 -2.36
CA LEU A 97 14.78 -11.87 -2.57
C LEU A 97 13.50 -11.32 -1.96
N LYS A 98 12.53 -12.18 -1.62
CA LYS A 98 11.31 -11.78 -0.90
C LYS A 98 11.58 -11.12 0.45
N TYR A 99 12.75 -11.33 1.06
CA TYR A 99 13.13 -10.71 2.34
C TYR A 99 13.59 -9.26 2.17
N LEU A 100 13.84 -8.82 0.93
CA LEU A 100 14.28 -7.48 0.61
C LEU A 100 13.25 -6.71 -0.23
N LEU A 101 12.66 -7.37 -1.24
CA LEU A 101 11.75 -6.76 -2.20
C LEU A 101 10.32 -7.27 -2.03
N ASN A 102 9.36 -6.35 -2.10
CA ASN A 102 7.95 -6.70 -2.26
C ASN A 102 7.69 -7.29 -3.67
N ASN A 103 6.59 -8.01 -3.83
CA ASN A 103 6.18 -8.70 -5.04
C ASN A 103 4.65 -8.94 -5.05
N PRO A 104 4.07 -9.34 -6.21
CA PRO A 104 2.66 -9.67 -6.34
C PRO A 104 2.10 -10.59 -5.27
N GLN A 105 2.82 -11.65 -4.88
CA GLN A 105 2.32 -12.65 -3.95
C GLN A 105 2.28 -12.11 -2.52
N MET A 106 3.20 -11.24 -2.15
CA MET A 106 3.15 -10.59 -0.84
C MET A 106 2.07 -9.50 -0.82
N HIS A 107 1.95 -8.72 -1.90
CA HIS A 107 0.99 -7.62 -1.98
C HIS A 107 -0.47 -8.07 -2.18
N ILE A 108 -0.72 -9.23 -2.79
CA ILE A 108 -2.09 -9.78 -2.86
C ILE A 108 -2.62 -10.17 -1.48
N TRP A 109 -1.78 -10.70 -0.59
CA TRP A 109 -2.14 -10.99 0.81
C TRP A 109 -2.42 -9.72 1.61
N HIS A 110 -1.76 -8.60 1.28
CA HIS A 110 -2.09 -7.30 1.85
C HIS A 110 -3.54 -6.87 1.53
N HIS A 111 -4.02 -7.21 0.34
CA HIS A 111 -5.38 -6.93 -0.15
C HIS A 111 -6.42 -7.99 0.19
N ALA A 112 -6.04 -9.05 0.92
CA ALA A 112 -6.95 -10.14 1.26
C ALA A 112 -8.18 -9.63 2.03
N LYS A 113 -9.36 -10.16 1.73
CA LYS A 113 -10.59 -9.80 2.46
C LYS A 113 -10.52 -10.20 3.92
N ALA A 114 -9.96 -11.38 4.20
CA ALA A 114 -9.81 -11.92 5.54
C ALA A 114 -8.38 -11.75 6.03
N MET A 115 -8.21 -10.98 7.10
CA MET A 115 -6.92 -10.79 7.77
C MET A 115 -6.62 -11.94 8.75
N PRO A 116 -5.34 -12.31 8.93
CA PRO A 116 -4.97 -13.27 9.96
C PRO A 116 -5.25 -12.69 11.35
N GLY A 117 -5.70 -13.53 12.30
CA GLY A 117 -6.13 -13.08 13.63
C GLY A 117 -5.06 -12.33 14.43
N GLU A 118 -3.78 -12.63 14.21
CA GLU A 118 -2.64 -11.95 14.85
C GLU A 118 -2.39 -10.54 14.27
N HIS A 119 -2.90 -10.24 13.08
CA HIS A 119 -2.73 -8.95 12.40
C HIS A 119 -4.08 -8.41 11.88
N PRO A 120 -5.00 -8.00 12.78
CA PRO A 120 -6.34 -7.56 12.41
C PRO A 120 -6.38 -6.24 11.60
N TYR A 121 -5.27 -5.52 11.55
CA TYR A 121 -5.12 -4.23 10.85
C TYR A 121 -4.25 -4.33 9.59
N GLY A 122 -4.13 -5.51 8.96
CA GLY A 122 -3.32 -5.65 7.76
C GLY A 122 -1.95 -6.29 7.99
N VAL A 123 -1.34 -6.68 6.88
CA VAL A 123 -0.03 -7.36 6.77
C VAL A 123 0.70 -6.86 5.53
N ASN A 124 2.00 -7.12 5.41
CA ASN A 124 2.79 -6.83 4.20
C ASN A 124 2.71 -5.37 3.73
N PHE A 125 3.05 -4.42 4.58
CA PHE A 125 2.87 -2.99 4.31
C PHE A 125 3.96 -2.39 3.40
N GLY A 126 5.05 -3.11 3.13
CA GLY A 126 6.15 -2.62 2.30
C GLY A 126 5.65 -2.29 0.89
N LEU A 127 5.98 -1.11 0.35
CA LEU A 127 5.60 -0.75 -1.02
C LEU A 127 6.72 -1.06 -2.02
N THR A 128 7.99 -0.92 -1.65
CA THR A 128 9.12 -1.42 -2.46
C THR A 128 9.93 -2.43 -1.67
N LEU A 129 10.38 -2.07 -0.47
CA LEU A 129 11.13 -3.00 0.37
C LEU A 129 10.20 -3.76 1.32
N SER A 130 10.29 -5.09 1.27
CA SER A 130 9.61 -5.98 2.23
C SER A 130 10.39 -6.17 3.52
N ILE A 131 11.66 -5.72 3.56
CA ILE A 131 12.56 -5.89 4.71
C ILE A 131 11.93 -5.41 6.03
N TRP A 132 11.19 -4.30 5.98
CA TRP A 132 10.50 -3.75 7.14
C TRP A 132 9.45 -4.72 7.69
N ASP A 133 8.68 -5.39 6.82
CA ASP A 133 7.69 -6.35 7.27
C ASP A 133 8.31 -7.57 7.95
N TYR A 134 9.47 -8.02 7.48
CA TYR A 134 10.19 -9.11 8.14
C TYR A 134 10.84 -8.67 9.45
N LEU A 135 11.40 -7.46 9.50
CA LEU A 135 12.02 -6.92 10.72
C LEU A 135 10.99 -6.68 11.83
N PHE A 136 9.82 -6.14 11.48
CA PHE A 136 8.76 -5.80 12.42
C PHE A 136 7.67 -6.88 12.53
N LYS A 137 7.87 -8.03 11.89
CA LYS A 137 6.97 -9.20 11.92
C LYS A 137 5.54 -8.86 11.50
N THR A 138 5.39 -8.07 10.46
CA THR A 138 4.10 -7.82 9.77
C THR A 138 3.97 -8.59 8.47
N ASN A 139 4.94 -9.47 8.15
CA ASN A 139 4.92 -10.29 6.95
C ASN A 139 3.94 -11.49 7.09
N TYR A 140 3.17 -11.77 6.05
CA TYR A 140 2.23 -12.90 6.00
C TYR A 140 2.02 -13.38 4.55
N ILE A 141 2.55 -14.56 4.23
CA ILE A 141 2.49 -15.14 2.87
C ILE A 141 2.32 -16.67 2.96
N PRO A 142 1.14 -17.18 3.37
CA PRO A 142 0.93 -18.61 3.59
C PRO A 142 0.87 -19.42 2.28
N SER A 143 0.50 -18.79 1.17
CA SER A 143 0.48 -19.40 -0.17
C SER A 143 0.64 -18.34 -1.26
N SER A 144 0.45 -18.69 -2.54
CA SER A 144 0.56 -17.72 -3.65
C SER A 144 -0.48 -16.60 -3.60
N GLY A 145 -1.64 -16.81 -2.96
CA GLY A 145 -2.71 -15.82 -2.84
C GLY A 145 -3.54 -15.58 -4.11
N ARG A 146 -3.26 -16.26 -5.24
CA ARG A 146 -3.85 -15.98 -6.56
C ARG A 146 -5.39 -15.90 -6.57
N ASP A 147 -6.03 -16.83 -5.86
CA ASP A 147 -7.49 -17.04 -5.92
C ASP A 147 -8.18 -16.70 -4.58
N ILE A 148 -7.52 -15.92 -3.71
CA ILE A 148 -8.10 -15.51 -2.45
C ILE A 148 -9.14 -14.40 -2.69
N PRO A 149 -10.21 -14.33 -1.88
CA PRO A 149 -11.11 -13.18 -1.92
C PRO A 149 -10.35 -11.92 -1.51
N LEU A 150 -10.47 -10.86 -2.30
CA LEU A 150 -9.93 -9.53 -2.01
C LEU A 150 -11.05 -8.60 -1.50
N GLY A 151 -10.67 -7.54 -0.80
CA GLY A 151 -11.63 -6.56 -0.30
C GLY A 151 -11.54 -6.32 1.20
N PHE A 152 -12.70 -6.02 1.80
CA PHE A 152 -12.91 -5.89 3.24
C PHE A 152 -14.34 -6.31 3.59
N ASP A 153 -14.65 -6.49 4.88
CA ASP A 153 -15.91 -7.09 5.34
C ASP A 153 -17.18 -6.38 4.83
N ASP A 154 -17.21 -5.05 4.84
CA ASP A 154 -18.38 -4.23 4.44
C ASP A 154 -18.31 -3.74 2.98
N LEU A 155 -17.59 -4.46 2.11
CA LEU A 155 -17.41 -4.05 0.71
C LEU A 155 -18.74 -3.96 -0.07
N GLU A 156 -19.73 -4.79 0.28
CA GLU A 156 -21.01 -4.87 -0.43
C GLU A 156 -21.82 -3.57 -0.35
N HIS A 157 -21.69 -2.82 0.76
CA HIS A 157 -22.34 -1.52 0.98
C HIS A 157 -21.44 -0.34 0.58
N PHE A 158 -20.20 -0.60 0.16
CA PHE A 158 -19.27 0.45 -0.24
C PHE A 158 -19.70 1.10 -1.56
N PRO A 159 -19.54 2.43 -1.74
CA PRO A 159 -19.92 3.10 -2.97
C PRO A 159 -19.21 2.49 -4.19
N LYS A 160 -19.96 2.18 -5.25
CA LYS A 160 -19.40 1.61 -6.50
C LYS A 160 -19.13 2.66 -7.58
N THR A 161 -19.69 3.87 -7.43
CA THR A 161 -19.53 4.95 -8.39
C THR A 161 -18.26 5.75 -8.09
N PHE A 162 -17.61 6.26 -9.14
CA PHE A 162 -16.43 7.12 -9.02
C PHE A 162 -16.64 8.26 -8.02
N TRP A 163 -17.74 9.01 -8.18
CA TRP A 163 -18.08 10.12 -7.28
C TRP A 163 -18.42 9.68 -5.86
N GLY A 164 -19.04 8.52 -5.70
CA GLY A 164 -19.32 7.95 -4.39
C GLY A 164 -18.04 7.67 -3.61
N GLN A 165 -17.04 7.12 -4.29
CA GLN A 165 -15.73 6.80 -3.71
C GLN A 165 -14.87 8.05 -3.49
N LEU A 166 -14.89 9.01 -4.43
CA LEU A 166 -14.10 10.26 -4.35
C LEU A 166 -14.45 11.13 -3.14
N TRP A 167 -15.68 11.01 -2.63
CA TRP A 167 -16.17 11.77 -1.48
C TRP A 167 -16.41 10.90 -0.24
N TYR A 168 -16.07 9.61 -0.31
CA TYR A 168 -16.16 8.71 0.83
C TYR A 168 -15.11 9.10 1.90
N GLY A 169 -15.40 8.86 3.17
CA GLY A 169 -14.52 9.23 4.29
C GLY A 169 -14.53 10.72 4.68
N LEU A 170 -15.04 11.61 3.82
CA LEU A 170 -15.28 13.03 4.14
C LEU A 170 -16.68 13.26 4.73
N LYS A 171 -17.60 12.34 4.45
CA LYS A 171 -18.94 12.35 5.05
C LYS A 171 -18.83 11.83 6.47
N LYS A 172 -19.39 12.57 7.43
CA LYS A 172 -19.62 12.05 8.78
C LYS A 172 -20.50 10.80 8.66
N GLU A 173 -20.07 9.71 9.30
CA GLU A 173 -20.99 8.62 9.64
C GLU A 173 -22.14 9.26 10.43
N LYS A 174 -23.38 9.02 9.97
CA LYS A 174 -24.58 9.48 10.66
C LYS A 174 -24.90 8.54 11.81
#